data_AF-A0A4T0WZC7-F1
#
_entry.id   AF-A0A4T0WZC7-F1
#
_cell.length_a   1.000
_cell.length_b   1.000
_cell.length_c   1.000
_cell.angle_alpha   90.00
_cell.angle_beta   90.00
_cell.angle_gamma   90.00
#
_symmetry.space_group_name_H-M   'P 1'
#
loop_
_entity.id
_entity.type
_entity.pdbx_description
1 polymer ?
#
loop_
_entity_poly.entity_id
_entity_poly.type
_entity_poly.pdbx_seq_one_letter_code
_entity_poly.pdbx_strand_id
1 'polypeptide(L)'
;MFRPSSMRKAMLQGNIINSPFSAVKTASFNLKKSVSRKSFITLLNEVIAIDSSDIPNEVVNEISEAFDIALDPRNKSDLPFFYSKISVCPTWTKFYSLLHRGKLHSAFELYESNTLMNNIIERHEEQLLFKKDTPGFLRLFKKACKVKEVSREILVKFIQTCIAIKDDDSLANFFENYILYTGPEELVKHEALHIDDKLMESIIDFFAEVKQVKPYSKCVGYYIKRLARNPKNVYKIEKISTKSKLTKFYIYAEKLGPLTVIENGMLNRFRILENSKIGFKQLEPFIQQLSTELQKQDITIDQLFSLIDQMNGLNTRPSKFAYTKALNPDIQMGRVLKFIINKTENKPDAEIVKTYNDIMEKYNNSAYTHMKDHIPKKLTKNQTASNIPPNFKYNAFSFEIVLRALRNMTEIENTGSLEETNKKLNHIAELSAQIFTTMIKKHNLKPSASCFQDLYEIFDSTDELKKQLPMIKAIESHYYPVVSGIRY
;
A
#
# COMPACT_ATOMS: atom_id res chain seq x y z
N MET A 1 6.97 84.54 17.96
CA MET A 1 6.15 83.66 17.09
C MET A 1 6.73 83.72 15.70
N PHE A 2 7.08 82.57 15.08
CA PHE A 2 6.98 82.27 13.65
C PHE A 2 7.65 80.91 13.40
N ARG A 3 6.94 79.98 12.74
CA ARG A 3 7.48 78.70 12.23
C ARG A 3 8.52 78.97 11.13
N PRO A 4 9.38 78.00 10.80
CA PRO A 4 9.09 77.29 9.55
C PRO A 4 9.30 75.77 9.60
N SER A 5 8.28 75.10 9.08
CA SER A 5 8.26 73.76 8.51
C SER A 5 8.80 73.78 7.08
N SER A 6 9.85 73.01 6.78
CA SER A 6 10.10 72.46 5.43
C SER A 6 11.32 71.54 5.34
N MET A 7 12.30 71.61 6.24
CA MET A 7 13.55 70.84 6.07
C MET A 7 13.51 69.37 6.51
N ARG A 8 12.50 68.91 7.28
CA ARG A 8 12.42 67.49 7.71
C ARG A 8 11.78 66.54 6.69
N LYS A 9 11.23 67.05 5.57
CA LYS A 9 10.62 66.20 4.53
C LYS A 9 11.60 65.81 3.41
N ALA A 10 12.79 66.41 3.37
CA ALA A 10 13.79 66.14 2.34
C ALA A 10 14.82 65.06 2.73
N MET A 11 14.88 64.62 3.99
CA MET A 11 15.86 63.62 4.47
C MET A 11 15.31 62.19 4.62
N LEU A 12 14.02 61.96 4.37
CA LEU A 12 13.44 60.60 4.23
C LEU A 12 13.34 60.13 2.77
N GLN A 13 13.80 60.93 1.81
CA GLN A 13 14.05 60.52 0.43
C GLN A 13 15.52 60.12 0.22
N GLY A 14 16.09 59.46 1.23
CA GLY A 14 17.39 58.81 1.11
C GLY A 14 17.26 57.61 0.18
N ASN A 15 17.71 57.78 -1.06
CA ASN A 15 18.21 56.73 -1.95
C ASN A 15 17.53 55.37 -1.80
N ILE A 16 16.27 55.27 -2.22
CA ILE A 16 15.81 54.00 -2.80
C ILE A 16 16.60 53.88 -4.09
N ILE A 17 17.71 53.15 -4.01
CA ILE A 17 18.40 52.62 -5.18
C ILE A 17 17.30 52.01 -6.05
N ASN A 18 17.10 52.57 -7.25
CA ASN A 18 16.18 52.07 -8.27
C ASN A 18 16.66 50.69 -8.71
N SER A 19 16.47 49.71 -7.85
CA SER A 19 16.66 48.32 -8.19
C SER A 19 15.54 47.95 -9.16
N PRO A 20 15.84 47.34 -10.32
CA PRO A 20 14.81 46.88 -11.26
C PRO A 20 13.76 45.97 -10.59
N PHE A 21 14.10 45.36 -9.45
CA PHE A 21 13.21 44.55 -8.65
C PHE A 21 12.12 45.36 -7.92
N SER A 22 12.37 46.62 -7.51
CA SER A 22 11.40 47.46 -6.80
C SER A 22 10.13 47.74 -7.63
N ALA A 23 10.31 47.99 -8.93
CA ALA A 23 9.22 48.20 -9.88
C ALA A 23 8.37 46.92 -10.03
N VAL A 24 9.01 45.76 -10.14
CA VAL A 24 8.34 44.46 -10.17
C VAL A 24 7.58 44.15 -8.88
N LYS A 25 8.15 44.43 -7.70
CA LYS A 25 7.44 44.23 -6.42
C LYS A 25 6.17 45.07 -6.36
N THR A 26 6.26 46.33 -6.78
CA THR A 26 5.13 47.26 -6.82
C THR A 26 4.06 46.82 -7.83
N ALA A 27 4.46 46.41 -9.04
CA ALA A 27 3.54 45.90 -10.05
C ALA A 27 2.87 44.58 -9.62
N SER A 28 3.63 43.70 -8.96
CA SER A 28 3.13 42.43 -8.39
C SER A 28 2.08 42.71 -7.33
N PHE A 29 2.36 43.60 -6.38
CA PHE A 29 1.40 44.02 -5.35
C PHE A 29 0.11 44.58 -5.95
N ASN A 30 0.22 45.42 -6.97
CA ASN A 30 -0.95 46.00 -7.65
C ASN A 30 -1.81 44.94 -8.35
N LEU A 31 -1.19 43.94 -8.99
CA LEU A 31 -1.92 42.83 -9.60
C LEU A 31 -2.62 41.96 -8.56
N LYS A 32 -1.96 41.68 -7.42
CA LYS A 32 -2.57 40.93 -6.31
C LYS A 32 -3.79 41.66 -5.73
N LYS A 33 -3.74 43.00 -5.64
CA LYS A 33 -4.84 43.83 -5.13
C LYS A 33 -6.01 43.94 -6.11
N SER A 34 -5.72 44.00 -7.41
CA SER A 34 -6.73 44.11 -8.45
C SER A 34 -6.28 43.38 -9.71
N VAL A 35 -6.90 42.23 -9.96
CA VAL A 35 -6.66 41.40 -11.14
C VAL A 35 -7.30 42.06 -12.36
N SER A 36 -6.62 43.06 -12.92
CA SER A 36 -7.04 43.78 -14.12
C SER A 36 -6.06 43.53 -15.27
N ARG A 37 -6.55 43.60 -16.51
CA ARG A 37 -5.70 43.53 -17.71
C ARG A 37 -4.55 44.54 -17.66
N LYS A 38 -4.82 45.75 -17.15
CA LYS A 38 -3.82 46.82 -17.03
C LYS A 38 -2.73 46.45 -16.03
N SER A 39 -3.11 46.08 -14.80
CA SER A 39 -2.16 45.65 -13.75
C SER A 39 -1.30 44.47 -14.21
N PHE A 40 -1.91 43.55 -14.96
CA PHE A 40 -1.23 42.38 -15.51
C PHE A 40 -0.21 42.73 -16.59
N ILE A 41 -0.59 43.58 -17.57
CA ILE A 41 0.35 44.06 -18.60
C ILE A 41 1.51 44.82 -17.95
N THR A 42 1.22 45.67 -16.96
CA THR A 42 2.25 46.41 -16.22
C THR A 42 3.24 45.44 -15.60
N LEU A 43 2.79 44.45 -14.81
CA LEU A 43 3.69 43.45 -14.25
C LEU A 43 4.48 42.70 -15.33
N LEU A 44 3.81 42.27 -16.40
CA LEU A 44 4.46 41.51 -17.46
C LEU A 44 5.58 42.30 -18.14
N ASN A 45 5.37 43.60 -18.41
CA ASN A 45 6.40 44.47 -18.99
C ASN A 45 7.58 44.67 -18.04
N GLU A 46 7.32 44.89 -16.75
CA GLU A 46 8.38 45.02 -15.73
C GLU A 46 9.18 43.71 -15.62
N VAL A 47 8.52 42.56 -15.73
CA VAL A 47 9.16 41.24 -15.71
C VAL A 47 10.04 40.99 -16.94
N ILE A 48 9.58 41.40 -18.14
CA ILE A 48 10.35 41.28 -19.39
C ILE A 48 11.59 42.18 -19.37
N ALA A 49 11.51 43.32 -18.68
CA ALA A 49 12.61 44.28 -18.60
C ALA A 49 13.78 43.80 -17.71
N ILE A 50 13.60 42.73 -16.93
CA ILE A 50 14.65 42.16 -16.08
C ILE A 50 15.43 41.09 -16.83
N ASP A 51 16.75 41.27 -16.92
CA ASP A 51 17.66 40.28 -17.48
C ASP A 51 17.60 38.97 -16.69
N SER A 52 17.54 37.85 -17.42
CA SER A 52 16.90 36.60 -16.99
C SER A 52 17.74 35.69 -16.09
N SER A 53 19.03 35.99 -15.86
CA SER A 53 19.95 35.07 -15.18
C SER A 53 20.02 35.25 -13.66
N ASP A 54 19.71 36.42 -13.10
CA ASP A 54 20.04 36.77 -11.70
C ASP A 54 18.87 37.41 -10.92
N ILE A 55 17.65 36.89 -11.12
CA ILE A 55 16.47 37.34 -10.36
C ILE A 55 16.50 36.72 -8.95
N PRO A 56 16.47 37.53 -7.86
CA PRO A 56 16.41 36.99 -6.50
C PRO A 56 15.17 36.13 -6.28
N ASN A 57 15.30 35.01 -5.56
CA ASN A 57 14.20 34.07 -5.30
C ASN A 57 12.94 34.74 -4.73
N GLU A 58 13.11 35.75 -3.88
CA GLU A 58 12.01 36.54 -3.34
C GLU A 58 11.17 37.22 -4.44
N VAL A 59 11.84 37.79 -5.45
CA VAL A 59 11.19 38.47 -6.57
C VAL A 59 10.50 37.45 -7.47
N VAL A 60 11.12 36.30 -7.72
CA VAL A 60 10.51 35.19 -8.46
C VAL A 60 9.23 34.72 -7.78
N ASN A 61 9.25 34.59 -6.45
CA ASN A 61 8.08 34.23 -5.66
C ASN A 61 6.98 35.28 -5.73
N GLU A 62 7.34 36.57 -5.62
CA GLU A 62 6.38 37.66 -5.71
C GLU A 62 5.67 37.72 -7.07
N ILE A 63 6.42 37.58 -8.18
CA ILE A 63 5.88 37.54 -9.55
C ILE A 63 4.99 36.31 -9.70
N SER A 64 5.48 35.15 -9.30
CA SER A 64 4.78 33.88 -9.47
C SER A 64 3.46 33.88 -8.69
N GLU A 65 3.40 34.41 -7.47
CA GLU A 65 2.14 34.60 -6.73
C GLU A 65 1.15 35.48 -7.48
N ALA A 66 1.64 36.58 -8.06
CA ALA A 66 0.78 37.50 -8.79
C ALA A 66 0.24 36.85 -10.09
N PHE A 67 1.06 36.04 -10.76
CA PHE A 67 0.62 35.24 -11.90
C PHE A 67 -0.33 34.11 -11.50
N ASP A 68 -0.12 33.42 -10.39
CA ASP A 68 -1.03 32.38 -9.89
C ASP A 68 -2.43 32.97 -9.66
N ILE A 69 -2.50 34.17 -9.06
CA ILE A 69 -3.74 34.89 -8.80
C ILE A 69 -4.42 35.30 -10.12
N ALA A 70 -3.66 35.79 -11.10
CA ALA A 70 -4.21 36.18 -12.40
C ALA A 70 -4.70 34.97 -13.21
N LEU A 71 -3.96 33.87 -13.18
CA LEU A 71 -4.25 32.64 -13.91
C LEU A 71 -5.22 31.69 -13.18
N ASP A 72 -5.77 32.12 -12.04
CA ASP A 72 -6.77 31.37 -11.30
C ASP A 72 -8.00 31.08 -12.17
N PRO A 73 -8.50 29.83 -12.21
CA PRO A 73 -9.70 29.46 -12.96
C PRO A 73 -10.96 30.28 -12.64
N ARG A 74 -11.00 30.98 -11.49
CA ARG A 74 -12.08 31.90 -11.12
C ARG A 74 -12.13 33.15 -12.01
N ASN A 75 -11.03 33.54 -12.67
CA ASN A 75 -10.95 34.71 -13.56
C ASN A 75 -11.37 34.40 -15.02
N LYS A 76 -12.40 33.57 -15.22
CA LYS A 76 -12.75 32.94 -16.52
C LYS A 76 -12.78 33.89 -17.72
N SER A 77 -13.25 35.13 -17.55
CA SER A 77 -13.39 36.13 -18.63
C SER A 77 -12.06 36.62 -19.20
N ASP A 78 -11.03 36.77 -18.34
CA ASP A 78 -9.74 37.35 -18.72
C ASP A 78 -8.63 36.32 -18.84
N LEU A 79 -8.88 35.08 -18.41
CA LEU A 79 -7.94 33.98 -18.49
C LEU A 79 -7.39 33.73 -19.92
N PRO A 80 -8.21 33.74 -21.00
CA PRO A 80 -7.69 33.62 -22.37
C PRO A 80 -6.73 34.78 -22.73
N PHE A 81 -7.06 35.99 -22.27
CA PHE A 81 -6.23 37.16 -22.50
C PHE A 81 -4.89 37.02 -21.76
N PHE A 82 -4.89 36.68 -20.47
CA PHE A 82 -3.67 36.50 -19.69
C PHE A 82 -2.75 35.43 -20.28
N TYR A 83 -3.30 34.29 -20.70
CA TYR A 83 -2.51 33.25 -21.37
C TYR A 83 -1.94 33.71 -22.71
N SER A 84 -2.70 34.45 -23.52
CA SER A 84 -2.21 34.96 -24.80
C SER A 84 -1.00 35.88 -24.61
N LYS A 85 -1.02 36.71 -23.56
CA LYS A 85 0.05 37.66 -23.26
C LYS A 85 1.30 36.98 -22.71
N ILE A 86 1.19 36.03 -21.79
CA ILE A 86 2.39 35.32 -21.29
C ILE A 86 3.00 34.42 -22.39
N SER A 87 2.18 33.85 -23.27
CA SER A 87 2.67 32.89 -24.29
C SER A 87 3.67 33.46 -25.30
N VAL A 88 3.70 34.79 -25.46
CA VAL A 88 4.61 35.52 -26.36
C VAL A 88 5.84 36.11 -25.64
N CYS A 89 5.94 35.90 -24.32
CA CYS A 89 7.02 36.46 -23.51
C CYS A 89 8.28 35.55 -23.49
N PRO A 90 9.45 36.08 -23.09
CA PRO A 90 10.71 35.35 -23.10
C PRO A 90 10.74 34.09 -22.21
N THR A 91 11.72 33.24 -22.50
CA THR A 91 12.00 31.88 -22.01
C THR A 91 11.30 31.47 -20.70
N TRP A 92 11.61 32.07 -19.55
CA TRP A 92 11.11 31.57 -18.27
C TRP A 92 9.63 31.88 -17.99
N THR A 93 9.10 33.01 -18.47
CA THR A 93 7.68 33.35 -18.31
C THR A 93 6.80 32.43 -19.17
N LYS A 94 7.27 32.10 -20.38
CA LYS A 94 6.67 31.10 -21.25
C LYS A 94 6.74 29.70 -20.62
N PHE A 95 7.88 29.32 -20.05
CA PHE A 95 8.04 28.09 -19.28
C PHE A 95 7.02 27.99 -18.13
N TYR A 96 6.92 29.03 -17.31
CA TYR A 96 5.96 29.13 -16.22
C TYR A 96 4.50 28.95 -16.72
N SER A 97 4.11 29.61 -17.81
CA SER A 97 2.77 29.46 -18.39
C SER A 97 2.51 28.04 -18.89
N LEU A 98 3.50 27.39 -19.51
CA LEU A 98 3.35 26.01 -19.99
C LEU A 98 3.18 25.02 -18.83
N LEU A 99 3.92 25.20 -17.73
CA LEU A 99 3.73 24.41 -16.51
C LEU A 99 2.34 24.61 -15.92
N HIS A 100 1.88 25.86 -15.76
CA HIS A 100 0.55 26.16 -15.21
C HIS A 100 -0.59 25.56 -16.06
N ARG A 101 -0.38 25.44 -17.38
CA ARG A 101 -1.33 24.81 -18.32
C ARG A 101 -1.21 23.28 -18.39
N GLY A 102 -0.32 22.66 -17.61
CA GLY A 102 -0.05 21.23 -17.66
C GLY A 102 0.63 20.75 -18.95
N LYS A 103 1.16 21.67 -19.78
CA LYS A 103 1.88 21.35 -21.03
C LYS A 103 3.33 20.98 -20.73
N LEU A 104 3.52 19.93 -19.94
CA LEU A 104 4.82 19.54 -19.41
C LEU A 104 5.86 19.28 -20.51
N HIS A 105 5.50 18.59 -21.60
CA HIS A 105 6.46 18.31 -22.66
C HIS A 105 7.07 19.59 -23.26
N SER A 106 6.22 20.54 -23.68
CA SER A 106 6.66 21.81 -24.23
C SER A 106 7.34 22.71 -23.19
N ALA A 107 6.97 22.60 -21.91
CA ALA A 107 7.68 23.31 -20.85
C ALA A 107 9.13 22.80 -20.76
N PHE A 108 9.34 21.49 -20.66
CA PHE A 108 10.68 20.92 -20.52
C PHE A 108 11.54 21.01 -21.80
N GLU A 109 10.97 21.31 -22.97
CA GLU A 109 11.74 21.71 -24.17
C GLU A 109 12.40 23.08 -24.02
N LEU A 110 11.85 23.96 -23.19
CA LEU A 110 12.38 25.30 -22.88
C LEU A 110 13.19 25.32 -21.58
N TYR A 111 13.41 24.16 -20.96
CA TYR A 111 14.12 24.09 -19.69
C TYR A 111 15.62 24.36 -19.91
N GLU A 112 16.12 25.34 -19.17
CA GLU A 112 17.54 25.63 -19.04
C GLU A 112 17.95 25.35 -17.60
N SER A 113 19.09 24.68 -17.40
CA SER A 113 19.59 24.30 -16.07
C SER A 113 20.11 25.52 -15.31
N ASN A 114 19.20 26.36 -14.84
CA ASN A 114 19.47 27.56 -14.06
C ASN A 114 18.60 27.61 -12.78
N THR A 115 19.03 28.41 -11.81
CA THR A 115 18.37 28.54 -10.50
C THR A 115 16.92 29.00 -10.62
N LEU A 116 16.63 29.92 -11.54
CA LEU A 116 15.29 30.46 -11.76
C LEU A 116 14.28 29.37 -12.19
N MET A 117 14.63 28.56 -13.17
CA MET A 117 13.77 27.47 -13.67
C MET A 117 13.54 26.41 -12.58
N ASN A 118 14.57 26.09 -11.80
CA ASN A 118 14.45 25.15 -10.68
C ASN A 118 13.48 25.65 -9.61
N ASN A 119 13.57 26.93 -9.24
CA ASN A 119 12.64 27.57 -8.30
C ASN A 119 11.19 27.56 -8.81
N ILE A 120 10.98 27.80 -10.11
CA ILE A 120 9.65 27.78 -10.73
C ILE A 120 9.03 26.37 -10.65
N ILE A 121 9.83 25.32 -10.89
CA ILE A 121 9.37 23.94 -10.78
C ILE A 121 9.03 23.61 -9.33
N GLU A 122 9.91 23.92 -8.39
CA GLU A 122 9.69 23.69 -6.95
C GLU A 122 8.43 24.38 -6.45
N ARG A 123 8.20 25.62 -6.85
CA ARG A 123 6.95 26.33 -6.53
C ARG A 123 5.72 25.63 -7.11
N HIS A 124 5.77 25.13 -8.35
CA HIS A 124 4.67 24.37 -8.93
C HIS A 124 4.44 23.05 -8.20
N GLU A 125 5.50 22.36 -7.78
CA GLU A 125 5.43 21.18 -6.92
C GLU A 125 4.68 21.50 -5.63
N GLU A 126 5.06 22.58 -4.92
CA GLU A 126 4.38 23.02 -3.69
C GLU A 126 2.90 23.38 -3.90
N GLN A 127 2.56 24.04 -5.01
CA GLN A 127 1.17 24.36 -5.32
C GLN A 127 0.32 23.12 -5.60
N LEU A 128 0.87 22.14 -6.32
CA LEU A 128 0.17 20.87 -6.56
C LEU A 128 -0.09 20.15 -5.24
N LEU A 129 0.89 20.15 -4.33
CA LEU A 129 0.73 19.59 -2.98
C LEU A 129 -0.29 20.36 -2.13
N PHE A 130 -0.27 21.69 -2.17
CA PHE A 130 -1.25 22.54 -1.48
C PHE A 130 -2.68 22.27 -1.99
N LYS A 131 -2.83 22.12 -3.31
CA LYS A 131 -4.11 21.75 -3.96
C LYS A 131 -4.47 20.28 -3.79
N LYS A 132 -3.61 19.48 -3.14
CA LYS A 132 -3.76 18.02 -2.99
C LYS A 132 -3.86 17.27 -4.32
N ASP A 133 -3.30 17.83 -5.40
CA ASP A 133 -3.22 17.18 -6.73
C ASP A 133 -1.98 16.29 -6.81
N THR A 134 -2.04 15.15 -6.13
CA THR A 134 -1.00 14.12 -6.08
C THR A 134 -0.71 13.46 -7.44
N PRO A 135 -1.69 13.20 -8.34
CA PRO A 135 -1.39 12.75 -9.70
C PRO A 135 -0.67 13.82 -10.54
N GLY A 136 -1.09 15.09 -10.42
CA GLY A 136 -0.42 16.21 -11.07
C GLY A 136 1.02 16.37 -10.61
N PHE A 137 1.24 16.26 -9.30
CA PHE A 137 2.57 16.23 -8.71
C PHE A 137 3.44 15.13 -9.33
N LEU A 138 2.96 13.88 -9.37
CA LEU A 138 3.73 12.77 -9.93
C LEU A 138 4.07 12.93 -11.40
N ARG A 139 3.17 13.52 -12.20
CA ARG A 139 3.44 13.83 -13.61
C ARG A 139 4.56 14.85 -13.77
N LEU A 140 4.54 15.92 -12.97
CA LEU A 140 5.59 16.94 -12.96
C LEU A 140 6.90 16.34 -12.46
N PHE A 141 6.85 15.66 -11.32
CA PHE A 141 8.00 15.01 -10.68
C PHE A 141 8.76 14.09 -11.64
N LYS A 142 8.04 13.22 -12.38
CA LYS A 142 8.64 12.30 -13.37
C LYS A 142 9.48 13.00 -14.45
N LYS A 143 9.15 14.25 -14.77
CA LYS A 143 9.92 15.07 -15.72
C LYS A 143 11.02 15.85 -15.02
N ALA A 144 10.69 16.46 -13.88
CA ALA A 144 11.61 17.28 -13.10
C ALA A 144 12.83 16.50 -12.58
N CYS A 145 12.62 15.29 -12.06
CA CYS A 145 13.69 14.47 -11.46
C CYS A 145 14.78 14.01 -12.46
N LYS A 146 14.58 14.21 -13.76
CA LYS A 146 15.55 13.91 -14.82
C LYS A 146 16.52 15.06 -15.11
N VAL A 147 16.15 16.27 -14.69
CA VAL A 147 16.87 17.49 -15.04
C VAL A 147 17.30 18.29 -13.81
N LYS A 148 16.66 18.06 -12.67
CA LYS A 148 17.05 18.67 -11.39
C LYS A 148 16.96 17.66 -10.24
N GLU A 149 17.72 17.94 -9.19
CA GLU A 149 17.51 17.36 -7.87
C GLU A 149 16.21 17.92 -7.26
N VAL A 150 15.43 17.06 -6.60
CA VAL A 150 14.14 17.44 -6.00
C VAL A 150 14.32 17.38 -4.49
N SER A 151 14.04 18.49 -3.81
CA SER A 151 14.30 18.61 -2.38
C SER A 151 13.55 17.58 -1.56
N ARG A 152 14.25 17.03 -0.57
CA ARG A 152 13.70 16.11 0.43
C ARG A 152 12.42 16.64 1.08
N GLU A 153 12.36 17.94 1.39
CA GLU A 153 11.20 18.57 2.02
C GLU A 153 9.95 18.41 1.15
N ILE A 154 10.05 18.59 -0.17
CA ILE A 154 8.94 18.39 -1.11
C ILE A 154 8.50 16.92 -1.13
N LEU A 155 9.45 15.98 -1.15
CA LEU A 155 9.13 14.54 -1.15
C LEU A 155 8.42 14.12 0.13
N VAL A 156 8.85 14.65 1.28
CA VAL A 156 8.19 14.43 2.57
C VAL A 156 6.78 15.01 2.56
N LYS A 157 6.60 16.26 2.11
CA LYS A 157 5.28 16.88 1.96
C LYS A 157 4.38 16.05 1.04
N PHE A 158 4.89 15.53 -0.08
CA PHE A 158 4.14 14.66 -0.97
C PHE A 158 3.64 13.39 -0.29
N ILE A 159 4.52 12.67 0.42
CA ILE A 159 4.15 11.46 1.16
C ILE A 159 3.08 11.77 2.20
N GLN A 160 3.28 12.83 2.99
CA GLN A 160 2.32 13.26 4.01
C GLN A 160 0.97 13.64 3.41
N THR A 161 0.96 14.36 2.28
CA THR A 161 -0.25 14.71 1.54
C THR A 161 -0.98 13.46 1.06
N CYS A 162 -0.28 12.48 0.46
CA CYS A 162 -0.89 11.22 0.04
C CYS A 162 -1.57 10.48 1.19
N ILE A 163 -0.89 10.37 2.34
CA ILE A 163 -1.45 9.74 3.54
C ILE A 163 -2.68 10.52 4.04
N ALA A 164 -2.60 11.85 4.12
CA ALA A 164 -3.67 12.70 4.63
C ALA A 164 -4.95 12.64 3.78
N ILE A 165 -4.82 12.48 2.45
CA ILE A 165 -5.96 12.37 1.53
C ILE A 165 -6.33 10.93 1.18
N LYS A 166 -5.62 9.96 1.75
CA LYS A 166 -5.75 8.53 1.45
C LYS A 166 -5.56 8.15 -0.02
N ASP A 167 -4.64 8.82 -0.72
CA ASP A 167 -4.25 8.46 -2.10
C ASP A 167 -3.17 7.37 -2.10
N ASP A 168 -3.63 6.12 -2.14
CA ASP A 168 -2.78 4.93 -2.11
C ASP A 168 -2.13 4.62 -3.44
N ASP A 169 -2.79 4.89 -4.56
CA ASP A 169 -2.25 4.66 -5.90
C ASP A 169 -1.04 5.55 -6.20
N SER A 170 -1.14 6.86 -5.91
CA SER A 170 -0.01 7.78 -6.12
C SER A 170 1.16 7.43 -5.21
N LEU A 171 0.91 7.12 -3.93
CA LEU A 171 1.98 6.76 -3.00
C LEU A 171 2.63 5.42 -3.38
N ALA A 172 1.83 4.43 -3.84
CA ALA A 172 2.35 3.14 -4.28
C ALA A 172 3.21 3.28 -5.54
N ASN A 173 2.75 4.07 -6.51
CA ASN A 173 3.49 4.41 -7.72
C ASN A 173 4.82 5.09 -7.38
N PHE A 174 4.77 6.08 -6.49
CA PHE A 174 5.97 6.79 -6.04
C PHE A 174 6.99 5.84 -5.38
N PHE A 175 6.52 5.01 -4.45
CA PHE A 175 7.36 4.07 -3.73
C PHE A 175 7.97 3.00 -4.65
N GLU A 176 7.18 2.47 -5.59
CA GLU A 176 7.62 1.45 -6.54
C GLU A 176 8.68 1.98 -7.50
N ASN A 177 8.43 3.15 -8.10
CA ASN A 177 9.25 3.66 -9.19
C ASN A 177 10.47 4.46 -8.73
N TYR A 178 10.41 5.10 -7.56
CA TYR A 178 11.46 6.05 -7.16
C TYR A 178 12.19 5.67 -5.87
N ILE A 179 11.57 4.87 -4.99
CA ILE A 179 12.23 4.40 -3.76
C ILE A 179 12.84 3.01 -3.98
N LEU A 180 12.11 2.08 -4.61
CA LEU A 180 12.56 0.71 -4.79
C LEU A 180 13.40 0.48 -6.05
N TYR A 181 12.97 0.99 -7.21
CA TYR A 181 13.54 0.64 -8.51
C TYR A 181 14.98 1.13 -8.72
N THR A 182 15.86 0.28 -9.27
CA THR A 182 17.31 0.48 -9.54
C THR A 182 17.56 0.73 -11.05
N GLY A 183 16.83 1.67 -11.65
CA GLY A 183 17.07 2.10 -13.04
C GLY A 183 17.98 3.33 -13.13
N PRO A 184 18.21 3.88 -14.34
CA PRO A 184 19.04 5.08 -14.59
C PRO A 184 18.56 6.39 -13.93
N GLU A 185 17.52 6.32 -13.09
CA GLU A 185 16.96 7.43 -12.32
C GLU A 185 17.54 7.46 -10.89
N GLU A 186 18.85 7.16 -10.75
CA GLU A 186 19.58 6.99 -9.47
C GLU A 186 19.58 8.25 -8.56
N LEU A 187 19.33 9.44 -9.12
CA LEU A 187 19.30 10.70 -8.39
C LEU A 187 18.25 10.71 -7.26
N VAL A 188 17.09 10.07 -7.46
CA VAL A 188 16.03 10.05 -6.44
C VAL A 188 16.35 9.07 -5.29
N LYS A 189 17.23 8.09 -5.52
CA LYS A 189 17.55 7.10 -4.49
C LYS A 189 18.37 7.69 -3.36
N HIS A 190 19.34 8.56 -3.65
CA HIS A 190 20.15 9.20 -2.61
C HIS A 190 19.29 10.07 -1.68
N GLU A 191 18.32 10.78 -2.23
CA GLU A 191 17.32 11.58 -1.51
C GLU A 191 16.31 10.70 -0.72
N ALA A 192 15.77 9.66 -1.35
CA ALA A 192 14.83 8.72 -0.73
C ALA A 192 15.44 7.82 0.36
N LEU A 193 16.78 7.73 0.45
CA LEU A 193 17.48 7.11 1.59
C LEU A 193 17.21 7.86 2.90
N HIS A 194 16.77 9.12 2.84
CA HIS A 194 16.54 9.99 3.99
C HIS A 194 15.08 10.07 4.46
N ILE A 195 14.17 9.23 3.96
CA ILE A 195 12.88 9.02 4.64
C ILE A 195 13.21 8.52 6.05
N ASP A 196 12.91 9.29 7.09
CA ASP A 196 13.21 8.84 8.44
C ASP A 196 12.37 7.62 8.84
N ASP A 197 12.77 6.94 9.91
CA ASP A 197 12.09 5.73 10.40
C ASP A 197 10.61 5.99 10.70
N LYS A 198 10.27 7.19 11.19
CA LYS A 198 8.89 7.55 11.56
C LYS A 198 8.01 7.69 10.33
N LEU A 199 8.48 8.38 9.29
CA LEU A 199 7.76 8.52 8.04
C LEU A 199 7.63 7.17 7.31
N MET A 200 8.66 6.33 7.38
CA MET A 200 8.60 4.96 6.84
C MET A 200 7.54 4.11 7.57
N GLU A 201 7.46 4.19 8.89
CA GLU A 201 6.42 3.53 9.68
C GLU A 201 5.02 4.06 9.32
N SER A 202 4.85 5.38 9.13
CA SER A 202 3.58 5.96 8.66
C SER A 202 3.16 5.43 7.29
N ILE A 203 4.09 5.26 6.34
CA ILE A 203 3.79 4.67 5.02
C ILE A 203 3.36 3.19 5.17
N ILE A 204 4.02 2.44 6.05
CA ILE A 204 3.69 1.03 6.31
C ILE A 204 2.30 0.90 6.93
N ASP A 205 2.01 1.70 7.95
CA ASP A 205 0.72 1.68 8.64
C ASP A 205 -0.39 2.17 7.71
N PHE A 206 -0.14 3.18 6.86
CA PHE A 206 -1.06 3.61 5.81
C PHE A 206 -1.44 2.47 4.86
N PHE A 207 -0.45 1.76 4.26
CA PHE A 207 -0.77 0.65 3.35
C PHE A 207 -1.42 -0.55 4.05
N ALA A 208 -1.22 -0.71 5.36
CA ALA A 208 -1.98 -1.66 6.16
C ALA A 208 -3.45 -1.23 6.29
N GLU A 209 -3.70 0.05 6.61
CA GLU A 209 -5.05 0.62 6.75
C GLU A 209 -5.85 0.53 5.45
N VAL A 210 -5.26 0.91 4.31
CA VAL A 210 -5.90 0.79 2.98
C VAL A 210 -5.86 -0.64 2.41
N LYS A 211 -5.34 -1.60 3.17
CA LYS A 211 -5.36 -3.04 2.84
C LYS A 211 -4.67 -3.37 1.49
N GLN A 212 -3.62 -2.62 1.15
CA GLN A 212 -2.83 -2.73 -0.07
C GLN A 212 -1.64 -3.69 0.15
N VAL A 213 -1.85 -5.01 0.04
CA VAL A 213 -0.84 -6.03 0.39
C VAL A 213 0.48 -5.91 -0.39
N LYS A 214 0.42 -5.60 -1.70
CA LYS A 214 1.63 -5.52 -2.55
C LYS A 214 2.49 -4.31 -2.13
N PRO A 215 1.99 -3.07 -2.11
CA PRO A 215 2.74 -1.92 -1.58
C PRO A 215 3.18 -2.10 -0.12
N TYR A 216 2.29 -2.58 0.76
CA TYR A 216 2.62 -2.88 2.16
C TYR A 216 3.85 -3.79 2.28
N SER A 217 3.85 -4.92 1.57
CA SER A 217 4.95 -5.90 1.61
C SER A 217 6.27 -5.31 1.12
N LYS A 218 6.19 -4.46 0.11
CA LYS A 218 7.32 -3.74 -0.49
C LYS A 218 7.91 -2.73 0.49
N CYS A 219 7.08 -1.93 1.15
CA CYS A 219 7.47 -0.96 2.16
C CYS A 219 8.14 -1.64 3.37
N VAL A 220 7.54 -2.70 3.90
CA VAL A 220 8.14 -3.47 5.00
C VAL A 220 9.47 -4.09 4.59
N GLY A 221 9.54 -4.69 3.39
CA GLY A 221 10.76 -5.30 2.88
C GLY A 221 11.91 -4.30 2.75
N TYR A 222 11.61 -3.09 2.25
CA TYR A 222 12.56 -1.99 2.21
C TYR A 222 13.01 -1.55 3.61
N TYR A 223 12.07 -1.37 4.53
CA TYR A 223 12.37 -0.94 5.89
C TYR A 223 13.24 -1.94 6.65
N ILE A 224 12.94 -3.24 6.55
CA ILE A 224 13.77 -4.31 7.12
C ILE A 224 15.19 -4.27 6.54
N LYS A 225 15.34 -4.09 5.21
CA LYS A 225 16.66 -3.98 4.57
C LYS A 225 17.46 -2.79 5.09
N ARG A 226 16.80 -1.65 5.36
CA ARG A 226 17.44 -0.47 5.97
C ARG A 226 17.90 -0.76 7.40
N LEU A 227 17.00 -1.32 8.22
CA LEU A 227 17.31 -1.67 9.61
C LEU A 227 18.44 -2.69 9.71
N ALA A 228 18.51 -3.65 8.79
CA ALA A 228 19.54 -4.68 8.73
C ALA A 228 20.96 -4.14 8.49
N ARG A 229 21.12 -2.89 8.04
CA ARG A 229 22.43 -2.23 7.95
C ARG A 229 23.05 -1.96 9.32
N ASN A 230 22.25 -1.94 10.39
CA ASN A 230 22.73 -1.79 11.76
C ASN A 230 22.45 -3.08 12.56
N PRO A 231 23.48 -3.79 13.02
CA PRO A 231 23.31 -5.06 13.75
C PRO A 231 22.58 -4.91 15.09
N LYS A 232 22.48 -3.71 15.66
CA LYS A 232 21.69 -3.47 16.89
C LYS A 232 20.18 -3.61 16.68
N ASN A 233 19.70 -3.67 15.43
CA ASN A 233 18.27 -3.67 15.10
C ASN A 233 17.64 -5.07 14.99
N VAL A 234 18.35 -6.16 15.31
CA VAL A 234 17.83 -7.54 15.15
C VAL A 234 16.44 -7.73 15.77
N TYR A 235 16.25 -7.26 17.02
CA TYR A 235 14.96 -7.37 17.70
C TYR A 235 13.85 -6.56 17.00
N LYS A 236 14.16 -5.34 16.53
CA LYS A 236 13.22 -4.48 15.80
C LYS A 236 12.81 -5.13 14.47
N ILE A 237 13.76 -5.69 13.74
CA ILE A 237 13.52 -6.43 12.49
C ILE A 237 12.60 -7.62 12.71
N GLU A 238 12.85 -8.41 13.75
CA GLU A 238 12.05 -9.59 14.06
C GLU A 238 10.61 -9.21 14.43
N LYS A 239 10.43 -8.15 15.23
CA LYS A 239 9.11 -7.59 15.59
C LYS A 239 8.35 -7.13 14.34
N ILE A 240 8.99 -6.37 13.45
CA ILE A 240 8.37 -5.87 12.21
C ILE A 240 8.03 -7.03 11.26
N SER A 241 8.92 -8.03 11.13
CA SER A 241 8.68 -9.21 10.30
C SER A 241 7.48 -10.02 10.80
N THR A 242 7.36 -10.19 12.12
CA THR A 242 6.22 -10.87 12.75
C THR A 242 4.93 -10.08 12.56
N LYS A 243 4.94 -8.76 12.85
CA LYS A 243 3.80 -7.86 12.60
C LYS A 243 3.36 -7.95 11.14
N SER A 244 4.30 -7.95 10.20
CA SER A 244 4.01 -8.03 8.76
C SER A 244 3.35 -9.32 8.33
N LYS A 245 3.80 -10.47 8.83
CA LYS A 245 3.14 -11.76 8.56
C LYS A 245 1.68 -11.73 9.00
N LEU A 246 1.44 -11.26 10.22
CA LEU A 246 0.11 -11.19 10.81
C LEU A 246 -0.79 -10.16 10.09
N THR A 247 -0.30 -8.96 9.80
CA THR A 247 -1.05 -7.94 9.04
C THR A 247 -1.44 -8.44 7.66
N LYS A 248 -0.53 -9.08 6.92
CA LYS A 248 -0.87 -9.66 5.60
C LYS A 248 -1.93 -10.74 5.72
N PHE A 249 -1.78 -11.63 6.70
CA PHE A 249 -2.76 -12.67 6.98
C PHE A 249 -4.15 -12.06 7.23
N TYR A 250 -4.24 -11.01 8.06
CA TYR A 250 -5.50 -10.32 8.33
C TYR A 250 -6.11 -9.63 7.12
N ILE A 251 -5.30 -8.93 6.32
CA ILE A 251 -5.81 -8.31 5.09
C ILE A 251 -6.38 -9.37 4.14
N TYR A 252 -5.78 -10.56 4.06
CA TYR A 252 -6.33 -11.65 3.26
C TYR A 252 -7.59 -12.26 3.88
N ALA A 253 -7.62 -12.47 5.20
CA ALA A 253 -8.79 -13.00 5.90
C ALA A 253 -10.01 -12.11 5.68
N GLU A 254 -9.82 -10.80 5.77
CA GLU A 254 -10.89 -9.84 5.53
C GLU A 254 -11.35 -9.79 4.07
N LYS A 255 -10.44 -9.91 3.10
CA LYS A 255 -10.78 -9.85 1.68
C LYS A 255 -11.40 -11.13 1.13
N LEU A 256 -11.04 -12.28 1.68
CA LEU A 256 -11.37 -13.59 1.11
C LEU A 256 -12.29 -14.43 2.00
N GLY A 257 -12.42 -14.07 3.28
CA GLY A 257 -13.04 -14.89 4.31
C GLY A 257 -12.06 -15.88 4.96
N PRO A 258 -12.25 -16.23 6.25
CA PRO A 258 -11.39 -17.15 6.98
C PRO A 258 -11.31 -18.55 6.37
N LEU A 259 -12.43 -19.10 5.85
CA LEU A 259 -12.41 -20.43 5.21
C LEU A 259 -11.53 -20.42 3.95
N THR A 260 -11.71 -19.45 3.06
CA THR A 260 -10.87 -19.31 1.85
C THR A 260 -9.39 -19.13 2.18
N VAL A 261 -9.07 -18.43 3.27
CA VAL A 261 -7.69 -18.26 3.74
C VAL A 261 -7.09 -19.56 4.26
N ILE A 262 -7.87 -20.38 4.96
CA ILE A 262 -7.47 -21.73 5.38
C ILE A 262 -7.27 -22.61 4.14
N GLU A 263 -8.25 -22.67 3.24
CA GLU A 263 -8.19 -23.46 2.00
C GLU A 263 -6.93 -23.16 1.17
N ASN A 264 -6.50 -21.90 1.13
CA ASN A 264 -5.30 -21.46 0.43
C ASN A 264 -3.99 -21.71 1.20
N GLY A 265 -4.04 -22.37 2.36
CA GLY A 265 -2.89 -22.70 3.20
C GLY A 265 -2.18 -21.48 3.79
N MET A 266 -2.91 -20.38 4.01
CA MET A 266 -2.26 -19.12 4.35
C MET A 266 -1.66 -19.10 5.76
N LEU A 267 -2.21 -19.87 6.71
CA LEU A 267 -1.62 -20.04 8.04
C LEU A 267 -0.21 -20.64 7.94
N ASN A 268 -0.05 -21.71 7.16
CA ASN A 268 1.26 -22.30 6.88
C ASN A 268 2.16 -21.35 6.06
N ARG A 269 1.63 -20.73 5.00
CA ARG A 269 2.38 -19.81 4.12
C ARG A 269 2.99 -18.63 4.87
N PHE A 270 2.26 -18.05 5.83
CA PHE A 270 2.75 -16.98 6.68
C PHE A 270 3.48 -17.47 7.93
N ARG A 271 3.62 -18.80 8.09
CA ARG A 271 4.22 -19.46 9.25
C ARG A 271 3.60 -19.00 10.56
N ILE A 272 2.26 -18.89 10.57
CA ILE A 272 1.49 -18.54 11.75
C ILE A 272 1.61 -19.66 12.78
N LEU A 273 1.46 -20.91 12.35
CA LEU A 273 1.52 -22.08 13.23
C LEU A 273 2.91 -22.31 13.84
N GLU A 274 3.97 -21.97 13.11
CA GLU A 274 5.36 -22.20 13.53
C GLU A 274 5.93 -21.07 14.40
N ASN A 275 5.22 -19.95 14.54
CA ASN A 275 5.73 -18.76 15.21
C ASN A 275 5.23 -18.69 16.65
N SER A 276 6.09 -19.04 17.61
CA SER A 276 5.78 -19.00 19.05
C SER A 276 5.40 -17.61 19.58
N LYS A 277 5.69 -16.53 18.84
CA LYS A 277 5.29 -15.16 19.20
C LYS A 277 3.85 -14.82 18.80
N ILE A 278 3.21 -15.65 17.98
CA ILE A 278 1.81 -15.50 17.59
C ILE A 278 0.99 -16.52 18.39
N GLY A 279 0.28 -16.03 19.41
CA GLY A 279 -0.65 -16.83 20.20
C GLY A 279 -2.11 -16.53 19.85
N PHE A 280 -3.03 -17.13 20.61
CA PHE A 280 -4.48 -16.94 20.40
C PHE A 280 -4.93 -15.50 20.53
N LYS A 281 -4.38 -14.73 21.48
CA LYS A 281 -4.70 -13.30 21.63
C LYS A 281 -4.49 -12.52 20.33
N GLN A 282 -3.45 -12.86 19.58
CA GLN A 282 -3.16 -12.22 18.30
C GLN A 282 -3.98 -12.76 17.14
N LEU A 283 -4.65 -13.92 17.29
CA LEU A 283 -5.50 -14.57 16.27
C LEU A 283 -7.00 -14.45 16.56
N GLU A 284 -7.39 -13.93 17.71
CA GLU A 284 -8.79 -13.84 18.14
C GLU A 284 -9.74 -13.25 17.09
N PRO A 285 -9.41 -12.12 16.41
CA PRO A 285 -10.27 -11.61 15.33
C PRO A 285 -10.51 -12.61 14.19
N PHE A 286 -9.50 -13.41 13.84
CA PHE A 286 -9.63 -14.44 12.80
C PHE A 286 -10.47 -15.62 13.29
N ILE A 287 -10.29 -16.04 14.55
CA ILE A 287 -11.06 -17.14 15.15
C ILE A 287 -12.54 -16.78 15.26
N GLN A 288 -12.85 -15.54 15.64
CA GLN A 288 -14.21 -15.04 15.68
C GLN A 288 -14.87 -15.03 14.30
N GLN A 289 -14.14 -14.60 13.26
CA GLN A 289 -14.62 -14.67 11.88
C GLN A 289 -14.85 -16.12 11.45
N LEU A 290 -13.92 -17.03 11.76
CA LEU A 290 -14.02 -18.45 11.43
C LEU A 290 -15.26 -19.08 12.09
N SER A 291 -15.46 -18.82 13.38
CA SER A 291 -16.64 -19.26 14.13
C SER A 291 -17.94 -18.78 13.47
N THR A 292 -17.98 -17.51 13.07
CA THR A 292 -19.13 -16.90 12.37
C THR A 292 -19.40 -17.55 11.01
N GLU A 293 -18.37 -17.91 10.25
CA GLU A 293 -18.55 -18.61 8.95
C GLU A 293 -18.97 -20.07 9.13
N LEU A 294 -18.42 -20.74 10.12
CA LEU A 294 -18.74 -22.13 10.46
C LEU A 294 -20.20 -22.27 10.92
N GLN A 295 -20.73 -21.32 11.69
CA GLN A 295 -22.13 -21.29 12.11
C GLN A 295 -23.15 -21.27 10.98
N LYS A 296 -22.77 -20.80 9.79
CA LYS A 296 -23.65 -20.70 8.62
C LYS A 296 -23.79 -22.03 7.88
N GLN A 297 -23.11 -23.08 8.33
CA GLN A 297 -23.00 -24.36 7.65
C GLN A 297 -23.36 -25.50 8.61
N ASP A 298 -23.85 -26.61 8.06
CA ASP A 298 -23.95 -27.86 8.80
C ASP A 298 -22.56 -28.48 8.88
N ILE A 299 -21.84 -28.14 9.95
CA ILE A 299 -20.45 -28.55 10.14
C ILE A 299 -20.38 -30.05 10.40
N THR A 300 -19.54 -30.73 9.62
CA THR A 300 -19.19 -32.14 9.79
C THR A 300 -17.77 -32.30 10.30
N ILE A 301 -17.47 -33.45 10.91
CA ILE A 301 -16.11 -33.75 11.38
C ILE A 301 -15.08 -33.76 10.24
N ASP A 302 -15.48 -34.26 9.05
CA ASP A 302 -14.61 -34.32 7.88
C ASP A 302 -14.22 -32.94 7.37
N GLN A 303 -15.16 -31.99 7.39
CA GLN A 303 -14.87 -30.59 7.07
C GLN A 303 -13.87 -30.00 8.07
N LEU A 304 -14.03 -30.26 9.36
CA LEU A 304 -13.11 -29.75 10.38
C LEU A 304 -11.71 -30.35 10.25
N PHE A 305 -11.58 -31.64 9.97
CA PHE A 305 -10.27 -32.24 9.68
C PHE A 305 -9.67 -31.72 8.38
N SER A 306 -10.48 -31.48 7.34
CA SER A 306 -10.02 -30.83 6.12
C SER A 306 -9.46 -29.43 6.40
N LEU A 307 -10.10 -28.65 7.27
CA LEU A 307 -9.56 -27.34 7.69
C LEU A 307 -8.23 -27.50 8.42
N ILE A 308 -8.10 -28.46 9.34
CA ILE A 308 -6.86 -28.73 10.06
C ILE A 308 -5.74 -29.10 9.08
N ASP A 309 -6.00 -29.99 8.13
CA ASP A 309 -5.05 -30.36 7.08
C ASP A 309 -4.58 -29.13 6.29
N GLN A 310 -5.54 -28.30 5.85
CA GLN A 310 -5.27 -27.09 5.08
C GLN A 310 -4.48 -26.04 5.87
N MET A 311 -4.78 -25.85 7.17
CA MET A 311 -4.00 -24.99 8.06
C MET A 311 -2.53 -25.45 8.14
N ASN A 312 -2.30 -26.76 8.14
CA ASN A 312 -0.98 -27.39 8.13
C ASN A 312 -0.32 -27.43 6.73
N GLY A 313 -1.01 -26.89 5.70
CA GLY A 313 -0.50 -26.82 4.34
C GLY A 313 -0.70 -28.09 3.49
N LEU A 314 -1.52 -29.02 3.96
CA LEU A 314 -1.95 -30.22 3.25
C LEU A 314 -3.26 -29.94 2.50
N ASN A 315 -3.48 -30.56 1.34
CA ASN A 315 -4.76 -30.46 0.61
C ASN A 315 -5.23 -29.02 0.32
N THR A 316 -4.31 -28.06 0.34
CA THR A 316 -4.63 -26.65 0.09
C THR A 316 -4.95 -26.43 -1.37
N ARG A 317 -6.02 -25.68 -1.66
CA ARG A 317 -6.27 -25.22 -3.02
C ARG A 317 -5.06 -24.40 -3.46
N PRO A 318 -4.47 -24.66 -4.65
CA PRO A 318 -3.53 -23.71 -5.20
C PRO A 318 -4.27 -22.39 -5.27
N SER A 319 -3.73 -21.31 -4.70
CA SER A 319 -4.26 -20.00 -5.02
C SER A 319 -4.16 -19.90 -6.54
N LYS A 320 -5.30 -19.91 -7.25
CA LYS A 320 -5.36 -19.54 -8.67
C LYS A 320 -4.55 -18.25 -8.81
N PHE A 321 -3.92 -18.05 -9.97
CA PHE A 321 -3.09 -16.90 -10.38
C PHE A 321 -1.59 -17.19 -10.51
N ALA A 322 -1.22 -17.99 -11.53
CA ALA A 322 0.06 -17.90 -12.24
C ALA A 322 0.15 -18.90 -13.44
N TYR A 323 0.28 -18.43 -14.69
CA TYR A 323 0.74 -19.24 -15.83
C TYR A 323 2.16 -18.80 -16.25
N THR A 324 3.03 -19.72 -16.68
CA THR A 324 4.31 -19.32 -17.31
C THR A 324 4.05 -18.62 -18.65
N LYS A 325 4.99 -17.81 -19.14
CA LYS A 325 5.00 -17.30 -20.53
C LYS A 325 4.76 -18.41 -21.55
N ALA A 326 5.33 -19.60 -21.30
CA ALA A 326 5.22 -20.75 -22.19
C ALA A 326 3.91 -21.54 -22.05
N LEU A 327 3.04 -21.23 -21.09
CA LEU A 327 1.75 -21.91 -20.83
C LEU A 327 0.58 -20.92 -20.69
N ASN A 328 0.81 -19.62 -20.88
CA ASN A 328 -0.23 -18.61 -20.90
C ASN A 328 -1.17 -18.88 -22.09
N PRO A 329 -2.50 -18.99 -21.90
CA PRO A 329 -3.45 -19.29 -22.97
C PRO A 329 -3.37 -18.34 -24.16
N ASP A 330 -3.18 -17.05 -23.93
CA ASP A 330 -3.07 -16.03 -24.98
C ASP A 330 -1.75 -16.18 -25.75
N ILE A 331 -0.66 -16.57 -25.08
CA ILE A 331 0.64 -16.84 -25.74
C ILE A 331 0.63 -18.19 -26.46
N GLN A 332 -0.06 -19.22 -25.93
CA GLN A 332 -0.29 -20.47 -26.65
C GLN A 332 -1.12 -20.20 -27.91
N MET A 333 -2.17 -19.40 -27.79
CA MET A 333 -2.95 -18.94 -28.93
C MET A 333 -2.07 -18.15 -29.90
N GLY A 334 -1.24 -17.22 -29.43
CA GLY A 334 -0.28 -16.48 -30.25
C GLY A 334 0.71 -17.40 -30.99
N ARG A 335 1.16 -18.51 -30.39
CA ARG A 335 2.02 -19.51 -31.05
C ARG A 335 1.25 -20.30 -32.11
N VAL A 336 0.02 -20.68 -31.83
CA VAL A 336 -0.88 -21.36 -32.79
C VAL A 336 -1.17 -20.42 -33.97
N LEU A 337 -1.52 -19.16 -33.71
CA LEU A 337 -1.74 -18.14 -34.74
C LEU A 337 -0.46 -17.90 -35.54
N LYS A 338 0.71 -17.80 -34.90
CA LYS A 338 2.00 -17.69 -35.60
C LYS A 338 2.28 -18.90 -36.50
N PHE A 339 1.97 -20.10 -36.03
CA PHE A 339 2.11 -21.32 -36.82
C PHE A 339 1.15 -21.31 -38.03
N ILE A 340 -0.11 -20.94 -37.83
CA ILE A 340 -1.13 -20.80 -38.89
C ILE A 340 -0.67 -19.74 -39.91
N ILE A 341 -0.22 -18.57 -39.46
CA ILE A 341 0.32 -17.49 -40.29
C ILE A 341 1.48 -18.00 -41.16
N ASN A 342 2.42 -18.74 -40.55
CA ASN A 342 3.61 -19.25 -41.25
C ASN A 342 3.31 -20.43 -42.19
N LYS A 343 2.22 -21.18 -41.95
CA LYS A 343 1.81 -22.34 -42.76
C LYS A 343 0.82 -21.99 -43.87
N THR A 344 0.26 -20.79 -43.86
CA THR A 344 -0.69 -20.34 -44.88
C THR A 344 0.08 -19.76 -46.06
N GLU A 345 0.21 -20.52 -47.14
CA GLU A 345 0.98 -20.15 -48.33
C GLU A 345 0.39 -18.92 -49.05
N ASN A 346 -0.93 -18.75 -48.99
CA ASN A 346 -1.65 -17.66 -49.63
C ASN A 346 -2.21 -16.71 -48.58
N LYS A 347 -1.39 -15.73 -48.19
CA LYS A 347 -1.72 -14.56 -47.35
C LYS A 347 -2.69 -14.85 -46.20
N PRO A 348 -2.21 -15.07 -44.96
CA PRO A 348 -3.07 -15.37 -43.82
C PRO A 348 -4.12 -14.29 -43.57
N ASP A 349 -5.26 -14.71 -43.03
CA ASP A 349 -6.40 -13.85 -42.72
C ASP A 349 -5.96 -12.63 -41.89
N ALA A 350 -6.40 -11.44 -42.31
CA ALA A 350 -6.05 -10.18 -41.67
C ALA A 350 -6.50 -10.13 -40.20
N GLU A 351 -7.60 -10.79 -39.84
CA GLU A 351 -8.09 -10.85 -38.48
C GLU A 351 -7.21 -11.76 -37.60
N ILE A 352 -6.70 -12.86 -38.16
CA ILE A 352 -5.73 -13.75 -37.51
C ILE A 352 -4.40 -13.03 -37.26
N VAL A 353 -3.91 -12.29 -38.26
CA VAL A 353 -2.66 -11.51 -38.16
C VAL A 353 -2.81 -10.38 -37.15
N LYS A 354 -3.94 -9.67 -37.16
CA LYS A 354 -4.25 -8.61 -36.19
C LYS A 354 -4.32 -9.17 -34.77
N THR A 355 -5.04 -10.27 -34.56
CA THR A 355 -5.15 -10.91 -33.24
C THR A 355 -3.78 -11.36 -32.72
N TYR A 356 -2.94 -11.93 -33.58
CA TYR A 356 -1.56 -12.26 -33.22
C TYR A 356 -0.75 -11.02 -32.83
N ASN A 357 -0.81 -9.94 -33.63
CA ASN A 357 -0.07 -8.72 -33.35
C ASN A 357 -0.56 -8.05 -32.06
N ASP A 358 -1.87 -7.99 -31.81
CA ASP A 358 -2.44 -7.43 -30.59
C ASP A 358 -1.97 -8.20 -29.34
N ILE A 359 -1.90 -9.53 -29.43
CA ILE A 359 -1.38 -10.40 -28.35
C ILE A 359 0.13 -10.11 -28.13
N MET A 360 0.91 -10.01 -29.21
CA MET A 360 2.36 -9.79 -29.13
C MET A 360 2.72 -8.35 -28.72
N GLU A 361 1.92 -7.36 -29.09
CA GLU A 361 2.11 -5.95 -28.72
C GLU A 361 1.78 -5.72 -27.24
N LYS A 362 0.66 -6.28 -26.76
CA LYS A 362 0.36 -6.34 -25.31
C LYS A 362 1.49 -6.98 -24.52
N TYR A 363 2.17 -7.97 -25.11
CA TYR A 363 3.26 -8.69 -24.47
C TYR A 363 4.63 -7.97 -24.54
N ASN A 364 4.93 -7.29 -25.65
CA ASN A 364 6.21 -6.61 -25.89
C ASN A 364 6.26 -5.19 -25.34
N ASN A 365 5.12 -4.59 -25.00
CA ASN A 365 5.08 -3.26 -24.39
C ASN A 365 5.69 -3.31 -22.99
N SER A 366 6.83 -2.65 -22.79
CA SER A 366 7.61 -2.66 -21.54
C SER A 366 6.87 -2.08 -20.32
N ALA A 367 5.72 -1.42 -20.55
CA ALA A 367 4.78 -1.02 -19.51
C ALA A 367 4.03 -2.20 -18.84
N TYR A 368 4.00 -3.37 -19.48
CA TYR A 368 3.40 -4.62 -18.97
C TYR A 368 4.42 -5.58 -18.34
N THR A 369 5.58 -5.08 -17.91
CA THR A 369 6.59 -5.82 -17.12
C THR A 369 6.10 -6.26 -15.72
N HIS A 370 4.83 -6.00 -15.40
CA HIS A 370 4.14 -6.48 -14.20
C HIS A 370 3.08 -7.56 -14.44
N MET A 371 3.09 -8.23 -15.60
CA MET A 371 2.75 -9.65 -15.55
C MET A 371 3.90 -10.33 -14.80
N LYS A 372 3.78 -10.36 -13.46
CA LYS A 372 4.74 -11.00 -12.55
C LYS A 372 5.23 -12.29 -13.20
N ASP A 373 6.52 -12.56 -13.08
CA ASP A 373 7.08 -13.88 -13.31
C ASP A 373 6.29 -14.91 -12.50
N HIS A 374 5.28 -15.46 -13.17
CA HIS A 374 4.33 -16.39 -12.64
C HIS A 374 4.90 -17.78 -12.94
N ILE A 375 6.03 -18.08 -12.30
CA ILE A 375 6.51 -19.45 -12.16
C ILE A 375 5.34 -20.23 -11.52
N PRO A 376 4.79 -21.30 -12.13
CA PRO A 376 4.00 -22.26 -11.39
C PRO A 376 4.94 -22.75 -10.31
N LYS A 377 4.70 -22.32 -9.06
CA LYS A 377 5.44 -22.88 -7.94
C LYS A 377 5.25 -24.38 -8.05
N LYS A 378 6.37 -25.10 -8.15
CA LYS A 378 6.38 -26.55 -7.95
C LYS A 378 5.59 -26.78 -6.68
N LEU A 379 4.41 -27.41 -6.81
CA LEU A 379 3.60 -27.75 -5.64
C LEU A 379 4.55 -28.43 -4.67
N THR A 380 4.57 -27.98 -3.42
CA THR A 380 5.40 -28.69 -2.43
C THR A 380 4.92 -30.14 -2.39
N LYS A 381 5.78 -31.09 -2.01
CA LYS A 381 5.37 -32.51 -1.90
C LYS A 381 4.08 -32.67 -1.06
N ASN A 382 3.87 -31.77 -0.10
CA ASN A 382 2.68 -31.74 0.78
C ASN A 382 1.41 -31.21 0.09
N GLN A 383 1.54 -30.41 -0.97
CA GLN A 383 0.42 -29.87 -1.76
C GLN A 383 0.00 -30.78 -2.92
N THR A 384 0.86 -31.73 -3.31
CA THR A 384 0.60 -32.74 -4.36
C THR A 384 0.26 -34.11 -3.82
N ALA A 385 0.47 -34.31 -2.51
CA ALA A 385 0.20 -35.58 -1.87
C ALA A 385 -1.31 -35.82 -1.88
N SER A 386 -1.78 -36.80 -2.66
CA SER A 386 -3.11 -37.38 -2.50
C SER A 386 -3.26 -38.08 -1.14
N ASN A 387 -2.14 -38.44 -0.52
CA ASN A 387 -2.03 -39.04 0.80
C ASN A 387 -1.06 -38.24 1.67
N ILE A 388 -1.45 -37.99 2.93
CA ILE A 388 -0.60 -37.32 3.93
C ILE A 388 0.73 -38.08 4.06
N PRO A 389 1.90 -37.41 4.01
CA PRO A 389 3.18 -38.09 4.17
C PRO A 389 3.20 -38.91 5.47
N PRO A 390 3.70 -40.16 5.48
CA PRO A 390 3.63 -41.04 6.65
C PRO A 390 4.34 -40.50 7.90
N ASN A 391 5.26 -39.53 7.74
CA ASN A 391 5.97 -38.86 8.84
C ASN A 391 5.56 -37.38 8.99
N PHE A 392 4.38 -36.99 8.51
CA PHE A 392 3.90 -35.62 8.66
C PHE A 392 3.63 -35.30 10.13
N LYS A 393 4.23 -34.22 10.63
CA LYS A 393 4.00 -33.74 12.00
C LYS A 393 2.99 -32.61 11.97
N TYR A 394 1.80 -32.89 12.50
CA TYR A 394 0.78 -31.88 12.72
C TYR A 394 1.19 -30.91 13.82
N ASN A 395 0.76 -29.66 13.69
CA ASN A 395 0.92 -28.66 14.74
C ASN A 395 -0.33 -28.62 15.63
N ALA A 396 -0.18 -28.82 16.94
CA ALA A 396 -1.29 -28.79 17.91
C ALA A 396 -2.12 -27.50 17.80
N PHE A 397 -1.47 -26.37 17.52
CA PHE A 397 -2.12 -25.07 17.39
C PHE A 397 -3.22 -25.03 16.32
N SER A 398 -3.12 -25.84 15.26
CA SER A 398 -4.17 -25.94 14.23
C SER A 398 -5.46 -26.60 14.75
N PHE A 399 -5.34 -27.63 15.59
CA PHE A 399 -6.48 -28.27 16.24
C PHE A 399 -7.13 -27.31 17.23
N GLU A 400 -6.30 -26.64 18.02
CA GLU A 400 -6.76 -25.70 19.04
C GLU A 400 -7.46 -24.46 18.43
N ILE A 401 -7.03 -23.97 17.26
CA ILE A 401 -7.76 -22.92 16.51
C ILE A 401 -9.19 -23.37 16.19
N VAL A 402 -9.38 -24.61 15.73
CA VAL A 402 -10.70 -25.14 15.40
C VAL A 402 -11.54 -25.35 16.67
N LEU A 403 -10.95 -25.91 17.72
CA LEU A 403 -11.63 -26.06 19.02
C LEU A 403 -12.10 -24.73 19.59
N ARG A 404 -11.27 -23.68 19.49
CA ARG A 404 -11.65 -22.34 19.93
C ARG A 404 -12.72 -21.71 19.07
N ALA A 405 -12.70 -21.95 17.75
CA ALA A 405 -13.77 -21.51 16.87
C ALA A 405 -15.10 -22.18 17.27
N LEU A 406 -15.11 -23.48 17.57
CA LEU A 406 -16.27 -24.23 18.06
C LEU A 406 -16.76 -23.73 19.42
N ARG A 407 -15.85 -23.44 20.37
CA ARG A 407 -16.17 -22.79 21.65
C ARG A 407 -16.89 -21.46 21.43
N ASN A 408 -16.38 -20.58 20.56
CA ASN A 408 -17.06 -19.30 20.29
C ASN A 408 -18.46 -19.50 19.67
N MET A 409 -18.74 -20.68 19.08
CA MET A 409 -20.09 -20.99 18.59
C MET A 409 -21.08 -21.31 19.71
N THR A 410 -20.62 -21.73 20.89
CA THR A 410 -21.49 -22.02 22.04
C THR A 410 -21.90 -20.75 22.80
N GLU A 411 -21.20 -19.63 22.59
CA GLU A 411 -21.43 -18.35 23.28
C GLU A 411 -22.47 -17.44 22.60
N ILE A 412 -22.92 -17.77 21.39
CA ILE A 412 -23.79 -16.90 20.59
C ILE A 412 -25.26 -17.19 20.91
N GLU A 413 -26.04 -16.13 21.15
CA GLU A 413 -27.47 -16.19 21.49
C GLU A 413 -28.24 -17.07 20.49
N ASN A 414 -28.72 -18.23 20.96
CA ASN A 414 -29.55 -19.11 20.17
C ASN A 414 -30.97 -18.53 20.13
N THR A 415 -31.39 -18.10 18.95
CA THR A 415 -32.73 -17.56 18.67
C THR A 415 -33.79 -18.64 18.39
N GLY A 416 -33.41 -19.92 18.51
CA GLY A 416 -34.26 -21.10 18.28
C GLY A 416 -34.92 -21.63 19.54
N SER A 417 -35.65 -22.74 19.40
CA SER A 417 -36.21 -23.45 20.56
C SER A 417 -35.11 -24.02 21.47
N LEU A 418 -35.45 -24.28 22.75
CA LEU A 418 -34.52 -24.89 23.71
C LEU A 418 -34.00 -26.26 23.22
N GLU A 419 -34.85 -27.04 22.55
CA GLU A 419 -34.51 -28.35 22.03
C GLU A 419 -33.49 -28.28 20.88
N GLU A 420 -33.66 -27.34 19.95
CA GLU A 420 -32.71 -27.10 18.84
C GLU A 420 -31.36 -26.59 19.36
N THR A 421 -31.41 -25.71 20.37
CA THR A 421 -30.22 -25.20 21.05
C THR A 421 -29.41 -26.34 21.67
N ASN A 422 -30.06 -27.23 22.41
CA ASN A 422 -29.41 -28.38 23.04
C ASN A 422 -28.82 -29.34 22.00
N LYS A 423 -29.54 -29.63 20.91
CA LYS A 423 -29.03 -30.47 19.81
C LYS A 423 -27.76 -29.88 19.19
N LYS A 424 -27.74 -28.57 18.95
CA LYS A 424 -26.58 -27.88 18.38
C LYS A 424 -25.37 -27.88 19.32
N LEU A 425 -25.58 -27.62 20.62
CA LEU A 425 -24.53 -27.66 21.63
C LEU A 425 -23.94 -29.06 21.78
N ASN A 426 -24.80 -30.09 21.81
CA ASN A 426 -24.37 -31.49 21.84
C ASN A 426 -23.54 -31.84 20.60
N HIS A 427 -23.98 -31.44 19.40
CA HIS A 427 -23.21 -31.63 18.17
C HIS A 427 -21.84 -30.95 18.21
N ILE A 428 -21.76 -29.69 18.68
CA ILE A 428 -20.50 -28.96 18.84
C ILE A 428 -19.56 -29.69 19.82
N ALA A 429 -20.10 -30.20 20.93
CA ALA A 429 -19.31 -30.93 21.92
C ALA A 429 -18.81 -32.29 21.40
N GLU A 430 -19.64 -33.02 20.65
CA GLU A 430 -19.24 -34.26 19.97
C GLU A 430 -18.11 -34.03 18.98
N LEU A 431 -18.22 -33.00 18.13
CA LEU A 431 -17.16 -32.62 17.20
C LEU A 431 -15.87 -32.22 17.93
N SER A 432 -16.00 -31.45 19.02
CA SER A 432 -14.86 -31.04 19.86
C SER A 432 -14.16 -32.23 20.51
N ALA A 433 -14.93 -33.21 21.02
CA ALA A 433 -14.41 -34.45 21.57
C ALA A 433 -13.62 -35.26 20.54
N GLN A 434 -14.14 -35.36 19.31
CA GLN A 434 -13.50 -36.08 18.21
C GLN A 434 -12.19 -35.42 17.77
N ILE A 435 -12.17 -34.08 17.65
CA ILE A 435 -10.95 -33.31 17.32
C ILE A 435 -9.90 -33.49 18.42
N PHE A 436 -10.28 -33.31 19.69
CA PHE A 436 -9.38 -33.45 20.83
C PHE A 436 -8.82 -34.87 20.95
N THR A 437 -9.68 -35.89 20.79
CA THR A 437 -9.27 -37.30 20.81
C THR A 437 -8.30 -37.60 19.66
N THR A 438 -8.55 -37.04 18.48
CA THR A 438 -7.68 -37.23 17.31
C THR A 438 -6.32 -36.56 17.51
N MET A 439 -6.31 -35.35 18.06
CA MET A 439 -5.09 -34.63 18.43
C MET A 439 -4.20 -35.48 19.36
N ILE A 440 -4.78 -36.05 20.42
CA ILE A 440 -4.04 -36.83 21.42
C ILE A 440 -3.73 -38.25 20.94
N LYS A 441 -4.74 -39.03 20.57
CA LYS A 441 -4.57 -40.48 20.33
C LYS A 441 -3.97 -40.80 18.98
N LYS A 442 -4.37 -40.08 17.92
CA LYS A 442 -3.93 -40.36 16.54
C LYS A 442 -2.63 -39.63 16.21
N HIS A 443 -2.48 -38.40 16.66
CA HIS A 443 -1.33 -37.56 16.32
C HIS A 443 -0.32 -37.39 17.46
N ASN A 444 -0.62 -37.89 18.67
CA ASN A 444 0.25 -37.80 19.85
C ASN A 444 0.72 -36.37 20.14
N LEU A 445 -0.19 -35.40 20.00
CA LEU A 445 0.08 -33.99 20.22
C LEU A 445 -0.26 -33.60 21.66
N LYS A 446 0.58 -32.78 22.28
CA LYS A 446 0.33 -32.22 23.61
C LYS A 446 -0.63 -31.02 23.48
N PRO A 447 -1.84 -31.05 24.08
CA PRO A 447 -2.73 -29.89 24.14
C PRO A 447 -2.13 -28.79 25.02
N SER A 448 -2.38 -27.53 24.69
CA SER A 448 -2.11 -26.39 25.59
C SER A 448 -3.07 -26.35 26.79
N ALA A 449 -2.68 -25.71 27.89
CA ALA A 449 -3.58 -25.47 29.02
C ALA A 449 -4.85 -24.70 28.60
N SER A 450 -4.71 -23.75 27.66
CA SER A 450 -5.84 -23.01 27.13
C SER A 450 -6.79 -23.87 26.28
N CYS A 451 -6.32 -24.96 25.68
CA CYS A 451 -7.17 -25.93 25.00
C CYS A 451 -8.09 -26.66 25.99
N PHE A 452 -7.61 -26.97 27.20
CA PHE A 452 -8.44 -27.58 28.24
C PHE A 452 -9.52 -26.63 28.73
N GLN A 453 -9.19 -25.35 28.89
CA GLN A 453 -10.16 -24.31 29.24
C GLN A 453 -11.27 -24.20 28.18
N ASP A 454 -10.91 -24.17 26.89
CA ASP A 454 -11.89 -24.12 25.79
C ASP A 454 -12.83 -25.34 25.85
N LEU A 455 -12.29 -26.54 26.13
CA LEU A 455 -13.11 -27.75 26.28
C LEU A 455 -14.01 -27.65 27.51
N TYR A 456 -13.50 -27.23 28.66
CA TYR A 456 -14.34 -27.08 29.86
C TYR A 456 -15.55 -26.21 29.60
N GLU A 457 -15.38 -25.11 28.89
CA GLU A 457 -16.48 -24.20 28.55
C GLU A 457 -17.47 -24.81 27.56
N ILE A 458 -16.99 -25.58 26.56
CA ILE A 458 -17.87 -26.32 25.64
C ILE A 458 -18.68 -27.38 26.40
N PHE A 459 -18.04 -28.18 27.24
CA PHE A 459 -18.69 -29.28 27.97
C PHE A 459 -19.53 -28.80 29.16
N ASP A 460 -19.32 -27.58 29.66
CA ASP A 460 -20.15 -26.97 30.69
C ASP A 460 -21.45 -26.35 30.14
N SER A 461 -21.63 -26.36 28.80
CA SER A 461 -22.79 -25.76 28.15
C SER A 461 -24.12 -26.50 28.39
N THR A 462 -24.09 -27.81 28.73
CA THR A 462 -25.31 -28.59 29.06
C THR A 462 -25.04 -29.60 30.19
N ASP A 463 -26.07 -29.92 30.99
CA ASP A 463 -25.96 -30.88 32.10
C ASP A 463 -25.55 -32.29 31.66
N GLU A 464 -25.89 -32.67 30.43
CA GLU A 464 -25.55 -33.98 29.87
C GLU A 464 -24.06 -34.07 29.51
N LEU A 465 -23.51 -33.00 28.92
CA LEU A 465 -22.11 -32.89 28.57
C LEU A 465 -21.20 -32.68 29.78
N LYS A 466 -21.68 -32.01 30.83
CA LYS A 466 -20.96 -31.82 32.10
C LYS A 466 -20.48 -33.14 32.72
N LYS A 467 -21.22 -34.23 32.48
CA LYS A 467 -20.83 -35.58 32.94
C LYS A 467 -19.49 -36.06 32.36
N GLN A 468 -19.05 -35.49 31.24
CA GLN A 468 -17.78 -35.84 30.59
C GLN A 468 -16.58 -35.00 31.10
N LEU A 469 -16.82 -33.91 31.83
CA LEU A 469 -15.75 -33.04 32.39
C LEU A 469 -14.72 -33.77 33.26
N PRO A 470 -15.07 -34.76 34.12
CA PRO A 470 -14.08 -35.48 34.92
C PRO A 470 -13.03 -36.19 34.09
N MET A 471 -13.41 -36.71 32.90
CA MET A 471 -12.49 -37.34 31.98
C MET A 471 -11.50 -36.33 31.39
N ILE A 472 -11.97 -35.15 30.98
CA ILE A 472 -11.10 -34.07 30.46
C ILE A 472 -10.12 -33.61 31.54
N LYS A 473 -10.58 -33.46 32.80
CA LYS A 473 -9.73 -33.11 33.96
C LYS A 473 -8.68 -34.16 34.28
N ALA A 474 -9.02 -35.45 34.14
CA ALA A 474 -8.05 -36.53 34.31
C ALA A 474 -6.95 -36.48 33.24
N ILE A 475 -7.32 -36.16 31.99
CA ILE A 475 -6.35 -35.97 30.89
C ILE A 475 -5.48 -34.74 31.15
N GLU A 476 -6.06 -33.60 31.56
CA GLU A 476 -5.28 -32.40 31.92
C GLU A 476 -4.24 -32.71 33.00
N SER A 477 -4.67 -33.39 34.07
CA SER A 477 -3.81 -33.76 35.20
C SER A 477 -2.65 -34.67 34.79
N HIS A 478 -2.82 -35.49 33.74
CA HIS A 478 -1.74 -36.29 33.18
C HIS A 478 -0.69 -35.43 32.44
N TYR A 479 -1.12 -34.40 31.71
CA TYR A 479 -0.22 -33.52 30.94
C TYR A 479 0.37 -32.36 31.73
N TYR A 480 -0.33 -31.94 32.78
CA TYR A 480 -0.03 -30.82 33.67
C TYR A 480 -0.24 -31.26 35.13
N PRO A 481 0.58 -32.20 35.63
CA PRO A 481 0.46 -32.60 37.02
C PRO A 481 0.70 -31.38 37.90
N VAL A 482 -0.24 -31.09 38.80
CA VAL A 482 -0.04 -30.09 39.83
C VAL A 482 1.11 -30.59 40.69
N VAL A 483 2.31 -30.04 40.47
CA VAL A 483 3.45 -30.31 41.35
C VAL A 483 3.13 -29.61 42.66
N SER A 484 2.59 -30.36 43.61
CA SER A 484 2.41 -29.92 44.98
C SER A 484 3.79 -29.56 45.56
N GLY A 485 4.16 -28.28 45.53
CA GLY A 485 5.37 -27.82 46.19
C GLY A 485 6.03 -26.53 45.73
N ILE A 486 5.69 -25.93 44.57
CA ILE A 486 6.32 -24.66 44.17
C ILE A 486 5.27 -23.67 43.68
N ARG A 487 4.96 -22.69 44.54
CA ARG A 487 4.34 -21.43 44.13
C ARG A 487 5.42 -20.62 43.40
N TYR A 488 5.19 -20.32 42.12
CA TYR A 488 5.82 -19.20 41.43
C TYR A 488 4.78 -18.11 41.21
#